data_AF-A0A7X6NHE7-F1
#
_entry.id   AF-A0A7X6NHE7-F1
#
_cell.length_a   1.000
_cell.length_b   1.000
_cell.length_c   1.000
_cell.angle_alpha   90.00
_cell.angle_beta   90.00
_cell.angle_gamma   90.00
#
_symmetry.space_group_name_H-M   'P 1'
#
loop_
_entity.id
_entity.type
_entity.pdbx_description
1 polymer ?
#
loop_
_entity_poly.entity_id
_entity_poly.type
_entity_poly.pdbx_seq_one_letter_code
_entity_poly.pdbx_strand_id
1 'polypeptide(L)'
;MIKIKKIICLVICISMLGTQAFGFSQAYNEFDIKKSIENTYGINIIIPEGVDYSEFIDCMSILERSIKKFPDNIIKEITDYYLSKGIATNVILDKTEIIKELFTLSIIDESSVNIYIKTLEGSLYSESHYASEQVITHVFSHFISDYMLETYDLDNLKDEFDKLNEGFEYGTWSEEYSKVFVNRHSAISFENDIAHLIWYAEANPFILRNINGGDYAIIHEKLRLIAEEFSKIFNSITENTKLWLDAIPQTPQDWAKDTITEMKNQSLIPDEFNGLYEAYIKRGDFYKLVLNMLHIKLGENELNKYFNLTDYEEHVALDPLRGEVYVTDGLNYTSYYNYLANSSNAFYEAYQMGILNTDSFYEPDEYMTRLEIAKLLAYIANELGMNISEFQTVSFNDIEQVAENEKPYIYIAADKGFIKGDGLNFKPFNYCTYQEAYLILNRFYNSLYDYIQ
;
A
#
# COMPACT_ATOMS: atom_id res chain seq x y z
N MET A 1 4.57 -1.59 61.64
CA MET A 1 5.63 -1.17 60.70
C MET A 1 6.06 -2.24 59.70
N ILE A 2 6.27 -3.51 60.08
CA ILE A 2 6.73 -4.56 59.15
C ILE A 2 5.68 -4.94 58.08
N LYS A 3 4.38 -4.96 58.42
CA LYS A 3 3.30 -5.22 57.45
C LYS A 3 3.15 -4.10 56.40
N ILE A 4 3.30 -2.85 56.81
CA ILE A 4 3.23 -1.69 55.89
C ILE A 4 4.45 -1.67 54.96
N LYS A 5 5.65 -2.01 55.46
CA LYS A 5 6.85 -2.15 54.60
C LYS A 5 6.73 -3.31 53.59
N LYS A 6 6.10 -4.43 53.95
CA LYS A 6 5.84 -5.53 52.99
C LYS A 6 4.81 -5.17 51.93
N ILE A 7 3.75 -4.43 52.29
CA ILE A 7 2.74 -3.96 51.33
C ILE A 7 3.35 -2.91 50.39
N ILE A 8 4.15 -1.98 50.90
CA ILE A 8 4.84 -0.98 50.08
C ILE A 8 5.90 -1.63 49.18
N CYS A 9 6.67 -2.62 49.65
CA CYS A 9 7.57 -3.39 48.78
C CYS A 9 6.80 -4.20 47.73
N LEU A 10 5.62 -4.75 48.04
CA LEU A 10 4.80 -5.44 47.05
C LEU A 10 4.26 -4.47 45.99
N VAL A 11 3.80 -3.28 46.39
CA VAL A 11 3.31 -2.23 45.49
C VAL A 11 4.45 -1.65 44.64
N ILE A 12 5.65 -1.51 45.20
CA ILE A 12 6.86 -1.10 44.46
C ILE A 12 7.31 -2.21 43.50
N CYS A 13 7.24 -3.48 43.88
CA CYS A 13 7.52 -4.59 42.96
C CYS A 13 6.46 -4.69 41.84
N ILE A 14 5.19 -4.39 42.10
CA ILE A 14 4.10 -4.35 41.09
C ILE A 14 4.23 -3.13 40.17
N SER A 15 4.86 -2.03 40.62
CA SER A 15 5.12 -0.84 39.79
C SER A 15 6.50 -0.84 39.11
N MET A 16 7.43 -1.71 39.53
CA MET A 16 8.75 -1.92 38.89
C MET A 16 8.82 -3.17 38.00
N LEU A 17 7.95 -4.14 38.21
CA LEU A 17 7.61 -5.13 37.18
C LEU A 17 6.66 -4.42 36.22
N GLY A 18 7.24 -3.69 35.26
CA GLY A 18 6.52 -3.33 34.05
C GLY A 18 5.77 -4.57 33.59
N THR A 19 4.45 -4.46 33.53
CA THR A 19 3.58 -5.51 33.04
C THR A 19 3.97 -5.76 31.59
N GLN A 20 4.85 -6.74 31.37
CA GLN A 20 4.76 -7.58 30.19
C GLN A 20 3.42 -8.32 30.30
N ALA A 21 2.35 -7.57 30.01
CA ALA A 21 1.09 -8.17 29.67
C ALA A 21 1.34 -8.81 28.30
N PHE A 22 1.59 -10.11 28.31
CA PHE A 22 1.36 -10.93 27.13
C PHE A 22 -0.10 -10.75 26.77
N GLY A 23 -0.36 -9.84 25.83
CA GLY A 23 -1.59 -9.86 25.07
C GLY A 23 -1.52 -11.07 24.17
N PHE A 24 -2.22 -12.14 24.53
CA PHE A 24 -2.72 -13.02 23.50
C PHE A 24 -3.65 -12.15 22.66
N SER A 25 -3.21 -11.79 21.45
CA SER A 25 -4.14 -11.28 20.45
C SER A 25 -5.27 -12.30 20.32
N GLN A 26 -6.49 -11.83 20.05
CA GLN A 26 -7.51 -12.70 19.46
C GLN A 26 -6.81 -13.56 18.42
N ALA A 27 -7.03 -14.87 18.48
CA ALA A 27 -6.53 -15.81 17.52
C ALA A 27 -7.08 -15.44 16.13
N TYR A 28 -6.42 -14.49 15.46
CA TYR A 28 -6.23 -14.54 14.03
C TYR A 28 -5.67 -15.93 13.82
N ASN A 29 -6.48 -16.83 13.26
CA ASN A 29 -6.13 -18.23 13.15
C ASN A 29 -4.74 -18.31 12.51
N GLU A 30 -3.74 -18.66 13.31
CA GLU A 30 -2.32 -18.67 12.92
C GLU A 30 -2.09 -19.61 11.72
N PHE A 31 -2.98 -20.62 11.60
CA PHE A 31 -3.07 -21.57 10.50
C PHE A 31 -3.68 -21.01 9.21
N ASP A 32 -4.38 -19.88 9.25
CA ASP A 32 -5.05 -19.30 8.09
C ASP A 32 -4.11 -18.42 7.25
N ILE A 33 -3.20 -17.64 7.86
CA ILE A 33 -2.28 -16.75 7.12
C ILE A 33 -1.28 -17.56 6.28
N LYS A 34 -0.55 -18.51 6.86
CA LYS A 34 0.39 -19.34 6.10
C LYS A 34 -0.30 -20.06 4.96
N LYS A 35 -1.41 -20.74 5.23
CA LYS A 35 -2.15 -21.45 4.18
C LYS A 35 -2.70 -20.50 3.12
N SER A 36 -3.14 -19.30 3.52
CA SER A 36 -3.58 -18.25 2.58
C SER A 36 -2.44 -17.89 1.63
N ILE A 37 -1.27 -17.56 2.16
CA ILE A 37 -0.08 -17.20 1.38
C ILE A 37 0.33 -18.37 0.46
N GLU A 38 0.44 -19.59 1.00
CA GLU A 38 0.85 -20.77 0.23
C GLU A 38 -0.14 -21.09 -0.91
N ASN A 39 -1.43 -21.03 -0.64
CA ASN A 39 -2.46 -21.30 -1.64
C ASN A 39 -2.55 -20.20 -2.71
N THR A 40 -2.43 -18.93 -2.29
CA THR A 40 -2.58 -17.77 -3.18
C THR A 40 -1.38 -17.65 -4.12
N TYR A 41 -0.16 -17.82 -3.61
CA TYR A 41 1.06 -17.54 -4.36
C TYR A 41 1.82 -18.80 -4.80
N GLY A 42 1.40 -20.00 -4.39
CA GLY A 42 2.05 -21.26 -4.78
C GLY A 42 3.44 -21.44 -4.16
N ILE A 43 3.73 -20.75 -3.06
CA ILE A 43 4.98 -20.90 -2.29
C ILE A 43 4.78 -21.86 -1.11
N ASN A 44 5.87 -22.43 -0.59
CA ASN A 44 5.86 -23.15 0.69
C ASN A 44 6.57 -22.31 1.76
N ILE A 45 5.93 -22.09 2.90
CA ILE A 45 6.57 -21.38 4.03
C ILE A 45 7.26 -22.42 4.92
N ILE A 46 8.57 -22.26 5.10
CA ILE A 46 9.43 -23.12 5.92
C ILE A 46 9.92 -22.31 7.12
N ILE A 47 9.69 -22.85 8.32
CA ILE A 47 10.13 -22.30 9.61
C ILE A 47 11.03 -23.34 10.30
N PRO A 48 12.14 -22.94 10.96
CA PRO A 48 13.05 -23.84 11.66
C PRO A 48 12.36 -24.76 12.66
N GLU A 49 12.81 -26.02 12.72
CA GLU A 49 12.30 -26.98 13.69
C GLU A 49 12.56 -26.53 15.13
N GLY A 50 11.55 -26.65 15.99
CA GLY A 50 11.65 -26.35 17.42
C GLY A 50 11.47 -24.88 17.80
N VAL A 51 11.19 -24.00 16.84
CA VAL A 51 10.78 -22.61 17.09
C VAL A 51 9.26 -22.51 17.16
N ASP A 52 8.72 -21.68 18.05
CA ASP A 52 7.29 -21.44 18.11
C ASP A 52 6.85 -20.65 16.87
N TYR A 53 5.85 -21.19 16.17
CA TYR A 53 5.26 -20.58 14.97
C TYR A 53 4.73 -19.17 15.26
N SER A 54 4.25 -18.95 16.49
CA SER A 54 3.74 -17.64 16.92
C SER A 54 4.79 -16.52 16.79
N GLU A 55 6.08 -16.87 16.85
CA GLU A 55 7.19 -15.91 16.69
C GLU A 55 7.31 -15.33 15.28
N PHE A 56 6.67 -15.94 14.27
CA PHE A 56 6.75 -15.52 12.87
C PHE A 56 5.46 -14.90 12.32
N ILE A 57 4.39 -14.79 13.11
CA ILE A 57 3.09 -14.27 12.64
C ILE A 57 3.22 -12.87 12.05
N ASP A 58 3.92 -11.97 12.73
CA ASP A 58 4.14 -10.60 12.24
C ASP A 58 4.97 -10.61 10.95
N CYS A 59 5.99 -11.47 10.88
CA CYS A 59 6.81 -11.64 9.68
C CYS A 59 5.98 -12.15 8.49
N MET A 60 5.08 -13.12 8.71
CA MET A 60 4.17 -13.63 7.68
C MET A 60 3.13 -12.59 7.25
N SER A 61 2.63 -11.78 8.18
CA SER A 61 1.71 -10.69 7.87
C SER A 61 2.39 -9.62 6.99
N ILE A 62 3.64 -9.29 7.29
CA ILE A 62 4.44 -8.36 6.49
C ILE A 62 4.83 -8.99 5.15
N LEU A 63 5.14 -10.29 5.13
CA LEU A 63 5.38 -11.03 3.90
C LEU A 63 4.17 -10.96 2.96
N GLU A 64 2.98 -11.27 3.44
CA GLU A 64 1.74 -11.18 2.65
C GLU A 64 1.55 -9.77 2.10
N ARG A 65 1.66 -8.75 2.95
CA ARG A 65 1.54 -7.35 2.54
C ARG A 65 2.59 -6.95 1.50
N SER A 66 3.83 -7.41 1.67
CA SER A 66 4.93 -7.10 0.75
C SER A 66 4.73 -7.77 -0.62
N ILE A 67 4.24 -9.01 -0.64
CA ILE A 67 3.93 -9.73 -1.89
C ILE A 67 2.75 -9.06 -2.61
N LYS A 68 1.72 -8.61 -1.87
CA LYS A 68 0.56 -7.88 -2.44
C LYS A 68 0.93 -6.57 -3.14
N LYS A 69 2.13 -6.01 -2.92
CA LYS A 69 2.57 -4.81 -3.64
C LYS A 69 2.85 -5.10 -5.11
N PHE A 70 3.41 -6.27 -5.40
CA PHE A 70 3.66 -6.67 -6.77
C PHE A 70 2.34 -6.88 -7.53
N PRO A 71 2.34 -6.69 -8.87
CA PRO A 71 1.17 -6.91 -9.68
C PRO A 71 0.55 -8.29 -9.46
N ASP A 72 -0.78 -8.31 -9.40
CA ASP A 72 -1.56 -9.51 -9.13
C ASP A 72 -1.12 -10.68 -10.02
N ASN A 73 -1.00 -11.86 -9.40
CA ASN A 73 -0.62 -13.14 -10.02
C ASN A 73 0.82 -13.28 -10.52
N ILE A 74 1.66 -12.24 -10.57
CA ILE A 74 3.07 -12.41 -11.04
C ILE A 74 3.79 -13.50 -10.25
N ILE A 75 3.75 -13.44 -8.92
CA ILE A 75 4.42 -14.44 -8.08
C ILE A 75 3.87 -15.84 -8.38
N LYS A 76 2.56 -15.98 -8.58
CA LYS A 76 1.92 -17.25 -8.87
C LYS A 76 2.31 -17.80 -10.25
N GLU A 77 2.45 -16.96 -11.26
CA GLU A 77 2.92 -17.37 -12.59
C GLU A 77 4.35 -17.92 -12.53
N ILE A 78 5.22 -17.27 -11.75
CA ILE A 78 6.61 -17.71 -11.55
C ILE A 78 6.64 -19.05 -10.81
N THR A 79 5.89 -19.19 -9.72
CA THR A 79 5.88 -20.45 -8.94
C THR A 79 5.25 -21.59 -9.72
N ASP A 80 4.22 -21.34 -10.53
CA ASP A 80 3.63 -22.35 -11.42
C ASP A 80 4.60 -22.80 -12.51
N TYR A 81 5.40 -21.87 -13.06
CA TYR A 81 6.46 -22.22 -13.99
C TYR A 81 7.48 -23.16 -13.35
N TYR A 82 8.01 -22.82 -12.17
CA TYR A 82 8.97 -23.68 -11.47
C TYR A 82 8.34 -25.03 -11.10
N LEU A 83 7.10 -25.03 -10.63
CA LEU A 83 6.37 -26.24 -10.28
C LEU A 83 6.16 -27.15 -11.49
N SER A 84 5.90 -26.59 -12.69
CA SER A 84 5.78 -27.35 -13.94
C SER A 84 7.08 -28.09 -14.32
N LYS A 85 8.22 -27.61 -13.83
CA LYS A 85 9.55 -28.23 -13.95
C LYS A 85 9.91 -29.15 -12.79
N GLY A 86 9.02 -29.33 -11.82
CA GLY A 86 9.26 -30.11 -10.61
C GLY A 86 10.11 -29.39 -9.56
N ILE A 87 10.23 -28.06 -9.66
CA ILE A 87 11.01 -27.22 -8.74
C ILE A 87 10.03 -26.54 -7.77
N ALA A 88 10.19 -26.80 -6.48
CA ALA A 88 9.36 -26.17 -5.45
C ALA A 88 9.86 -24.76 -5.12
N THR A 89 8.97 -23.78 -4.94
CA THR A 89 9.36 -22.45 -4.45
C THR A 89 9.09 -22.37 -2.95
N ASN A 90 10.13 -22.08 -2.16
CA ASN A 90 10.07 -22.06 -0.71
C ASN A 90 10.46 -20.67 -0.19
N VAL A 91 9.75 -20.16 0.80
CA VAL A 91 10.14 -19.00 1.60
C VAL A 91 10.59 -19.50 2.97
N ILE A 92 11.87 -19.33 3.28
CA ILE A 92 12.50 -19.77 4.50
C ILE A 92 12.61 -18.58 5.45
N LEU A 93 11.83 -18.62 6.53
CA LEU A 93 11.85 -17.61 7.59
C LEU A 93 12.82 -18.07 8.68
N ASP A 94 13.89 -17.33 8.93
CA ASP A 94 14.95 -17.78 9.83
C ASP A 94 15.54 -16.65 10.68
N LYS A 95 16.12 -16.99 11.83
CA LYS A 95 16.81 -16.05 12.73
C LYS A 95 18.32 -16.31 12.66
N THR A 96 19.11 -15.25 12.64
CA THR A 96 20.58 -15.34 12.54
C THR A 96 21.26 -14.33 13.47
N GLU A 97 22.39 -14.70 14.06
CA GLU A 97 23.28 -13.75 14.74
C GLU A 97 24.26 -13.09 13.75
N ILE A 98 24.32 -13.57 12.50
CA ILE A 98 25.34 -13.19 11.52
C ILE A 98 24.75 -12.15 10.56
N ILE A 99 25.16 -10.90 10.71
CA ILE A 99 24.67 -9.76 9.92
C ILE A 99 24.77 -9.99 8.41
N LYS A 100 25.86 -10.60 7.91
CA LYS A 100 26.02 -10.84 6.46
C LYS A 100 24.94 -11.77 5.89
N GLU A 101 24.33 -12.62 6.71
CA GLU A 101 23.31 -13.55 6.25
C GLU A 101 21.98 -12.86 5.94
N LEU A 102 21.73 -11.67 6.52
CA LEU A 102 20.53 -10.86 6.24
C LEU A 102 20.39 -10.46 4.77
N PHE A 103 21.48 -10.51 4.00
CA PHE A 103 21.51 -10.16 2.57
C PHE A 103 21.42 -11.38 1.66
N THR A 104 21.07 -12.54 2.20
CA THR A 104 20.83 -13.76 1.42
C THR A 104 19.48 -13.63 0.71
N LEU A 105 19.46 -13.66 -0.62
CA LEU A 105 18.26 -13.41 -1.43
C LEU A 105 17.54 -14.73 -1.77
N SER A 106 17.83 -15.28 -2.93
CA SER A 106 17.32 -16.55 -3.47
C SER A 106 18.48 -17.50 -3.74
N ILE A 107 18.29 -18.79 -3.46
CA ILE A 107 19.20 -19.88 -3.89
C ILE A 107 18.37 -20.85 -4.73
N ILE A 108 18.79 -21.04 -5.98
CA ILE A 108 18.15 -21.97 -6.93
C ILE A 108 18.96 -23.26 -6.95
N ASP A 109 18.34 -24.34 -6.48
CA ASP A 109 18.86 -25.70 -6.48
C ASP A 109 18.07 -26.57 -7.49
N GLU A 110 18.55 -27.78 -7.80
CA GLU A 110 17.94 -28.68 -8.79
C GLU A 110 16.45 -29.00 -8.53
N SER A 111 16.01 -28.95 -7.27
CA SER A 111 14.64 -29.29 -6.86
C SER A 111 13.88 -28.13 -6.20
N SER A 112 14.52 -26.99 -5.95
CA SER A 112 13.86 -25.90 -5.22
C SER A 112 14.47 -24.53 -5.48
N VAL A 113 13.61 -23.50 -5.48
CA VAL A 113 14.01 -22.11 -5.30
C VAL A 113 13.75 -21.73 -3.85
N ASN A 114 14.80 -21.41 -3.10
CA ASN A 114 14.73 -21.07 -1.69
C ASN A 114 14.95 -19.57 -1.49
N ILE A 115 13.90 -18.85 -1.13
CA ILE A 115 13.87 -17.42 -0.84
C ILE A 115 14.08 -17.24 0.67
N TYR A 116 15.14 -16.55 1.07
CA TYR A 116 15.48 -16.38 2.48
C TYR A 116 15.00 -15.04 3.02
N ILE A 117 14.28 -15.08 4.13
CA ILE A 117 13.90 -13.89 4.91
C ILE A 117 14.48 -14.08 6.31
N LYS A 118 15.65 -13.48 6.52
CA LYS A 118 16.41 -13.62 7.77
C LYS A 118 16.26 -12.41 8.67
N THR A 119 16.16 -12.65 9.98
CA THR A 119 16.07 -11.60 11.01
C THR A 119 17.15 -11.78 12.07
N LEU A 120 17.52 -10.71 12.80
CA LEU A 120 18.56 -10.80 13.83
C LEU A 120 18.01 -11.36 15.14
N GLU A 121 18.66 -12.39 15.68
CA GLU A 121 18.25 -13.07 16.92
C GLU A 121 18.35 -12.16 18.17
N GLY A 122 19.23 -11.15 18.14
CA GLY A 122 19.57 -10.30 19.29
C GLY A 122 19.27 -8.81 19.13
N SER A 123 18.22 -8.39 18.41
CA SER A 123 17.88 -6.96 18.32
C SER A 123 17.71 -6.36 19.73
N LEU A 124 18.46 -5.28 20.03
CA LEU A 124 18.33 -4.51 21.27
C LEU A 124 16.96 -3.81 21.39
N TYR A 125 16.19 -3.77 20.31
CA TYR A 125 14.83 -3.30 20.26
C TYR A 125 13.91 -4.51 20.30
N SER A 126 13.17 -4.68 21.40
CA SER A 126 12.17 -5.76 21.61
C SER A 126 11.00 -5.75 20.61
N GLU A 127 11.01 -4.82 19.65
CA GLU A 127 9.93 -4.59 18.69
C GLU A 127 10.34 -4.84 17.22
N SER A 128 11.61 -5.15 16.93
CA SER A 128 12.10 -5.34 15.55
C SER A 128 12.50 -6.80 15.26
N HIS A 129 11.63 -7.75 15.59
CA HIS A 129 11.90 -9.19 15.43
C HIS A 129 11.68 -9.73 14.00
N TYR A 130 11.20 -8.90 13.07
CA TYR A 130 10.84 -9.28 11.70
C TYR A 130 11.58 -8.46 10.62
N ALA A 131 11.69 -9.00 9.42
CA ALA A 131 12.24 -8.29 8.27
C ALA A 131 11.28 -7.17 7.84
N SER A 132 11.80 -5.98 7.57
CA SER A 132 10.96 -4.87 7.09
C SER A 132 10.37 -5.17 5.72
N GLU A 133 9.23 -4.55 5.41
CA GLU A 133 8.62 -4.62 4.07
C GLU A 133 9.62 -4.27 2.96
N GLN A 134 10.49 -3.28 3.16
CA GLN A 134 11.53 -2.91 2.20
C GLN A 134 12.48 -4.08 1.89
N VAL A 135 12.86 -4.85 2.90
CA VAL A 135 13.74 -6.03 2.73
C VAL A 135 13.00 -7.15 2.01
N ILE A 136 11.75 -7.42 2.37
CA ILE A 136 10.97 -8.48 1.72
C ILE A 136 10.71 -8.12 0.24
N THR A 137 10.28 -6.89 -0.04
CA THR A 137 10.09 -6.43 -1.43
C THR A 137 11.40 -6.47 -2.21
N HIS A 138 12.54 -6.09 -1.60
CA HIS A 138 13.86 -6.22 -2.23
C HIS A 138 14.18 -7.66 -2.63
N VAL A 139 14.01 -8.61 -1.71
CA VAL A 139 14.23 -10.05 -1.94
C VAL A 139 13.35 -10.58 -3.07
N PHE A 140 12.04 -10.26 -3.04
CA PHE A 140 11.12 -10.71 -4.09
C PHE A 140 11.39 -10.05 -5.45
N SER A 141 11.93 -8.82 -5.47
CA SER A 141 12.33 -8.17 -6.71
C SER A 141 13.51 -8.89 -7.38
N HIS A 142 14.45 -9.40 -6.58
CA HIS A 142 15.50 -10.29 -7.08
C HIS A 142 14.93 -11.62 -7.58
N PHE A 143 14.03 -12.26 -6.83
CA PHE A 143 13.38 -13.49 -7.28
C PHE A 143 12.68 -13.33 -8.65
N ILE A 144 11.97 -12.22 -8.86
CA ILE A 144 11.33 -11.91 -10.16
C ILE A 144 12.40 -11.68 -11.24
N SER A 145 13.43 -10.88 -10.94
CA SER A 145 14.52 -10.58 -11.88
C SER A 145 15.27 -11.85 -12.29
N ASP A 146 15.62 -12.72 -11.34
CA ASP A 146 16.30 -13.99 -11.58
C ASP A 146 15.46 -14.87 -12.51
N TYR A 147 14.16 -15.02 -12.24
CA TYR A 147 13.25 -15.75 -13.12
C TYR A 147 13.27 -15.21 -14.56
N MET A 148 13.19 -13.89 -14.73
CA MET A 148 13.19 -13.25 -16.05
C MET A 148 14.50 -13.53 -16.80
N LEU A 149 15.64 -13.33 -16.14
CA LEU A 149 16.98 -13.47 -16.73
C LEU A 149 17.33 -14.93 -17.06
N GLU A 150 16.88 -15.89 -16.24
CA GLU A 150 17.14 -17.31 -16.46
C GLU A 150 16.23 -17.95 -17.50
N THR A 151 15.02 -17.39 -17.70
CA THR A 151 13.98 -18.01 -18.54
C THR A 151 13.85 -17.34 -19.90
N TYR A 152 14.14 -16.05 -20.01
CA TYR A 152 13.89 -15.25 -21.21
C TYR A 152 15.17 -14.59 -21.73
N ASP A 153 15.20 -14.38 -23.05
CA ASP A 153 16.27 -13.64 -23.70
C ASP A 153 16.03 -12.14 -23.54
N LEU A 154 16.88 -11.50 -22.73
CA LEU A 154 16.85 -10.07 -22.42
C LEU A 154 18.01 -9.30 -23.08
N ASP A 155 18.68 -9.86 -24.09
CA ASP A 155 19.84 -9.23 -24.73
C ASP A 155 19.50 -7.85 -25.31
N ASN A 156 18.32 -7.69 -25.92
CA ASN A 156 17.87 -6.39 -26.43
C ASN A 156 17.65 -5.36 -25.30
N LEU A 157 17.05 -5.78 -24.18
CA LEU A 157 16.86 -4.90 -23.02
C LEU A 157 18.22 -4.47 -22.46
N LYS A 158 19.15 -5.42 -22.36
CA LYS A 158 20.52 -5.17 -21.92
C LYS A 158 21.25 -4.19 -22.84
N ASP A 159 21.13 -4.34 -24.15
CA ASP A 159 21.72 -3.42 -25.13
C ASP A 159 21.16 -2.00 -24.99
N GLU A 160 19.86 -1.85 -24.75
CA GLU A 160 19.26 -0.53 -24.48
C GLU A 160 19.73 0.04 -23.13
N PHE A 161 19.86 -0.78 -22.09
CA PHE A 161 20.43 -0.34 -20.82
C PHE A 161 21.89 0.10 -20.98
N ASP A 162 22.71 -0.64 -21.71
CA ASP A 162 24.11 -0.28 -21.98
C ASP A 162 24.22 1.07 -22.74
N LYS A 163 23.29 1.36 -23.65
CA LYS A 163 23.20 2.68 -24.31
C LYS A 163 22.78 3.78 -23.33
N LEU A 164 21.76 3.53 -22.51
CA LEU A 164 21.30 4.48 -21.49
C LEU A 164 22.36 4.73 -20.41
N ASN A 165 23.24 3.75 -20.19
CA ASN A 165 24.36 3.82 -19.27
C ASN A 165 25.61 4.50 -19.87
N GLU A 166 25.54 5.11 -21.05
CA GLU A 166 26.72 5.68 -21.71
C GLU A 166 27.51 6.61 -20.76
N GLY A 167 28.78 6.26 -20.52
CA GLY A 167 29.66 6.95 -19.56
C GLY A 167 29.65 6.39 -18.13
N PHE A 168 28.85 5.36 -17.85
CA PHE A 168 28.67 4.72 -16.55
C PHE A 168 28.63 3.19 -16.67
N GLU A 169 29.80 2.57 -16.77
CA GLU A 169 29.90 1.10 -16.86
C GLU A 169 29.51 0.40 -15.56
N TYR A 170 28.83 -0.75 -15.68
CA TYR A 170 28.57 -1.62 -14.53
C TYR A 170 29.88 -2.03 -13.84
N GLY A 171 29.85 -2.11 -12.52
CA GLY A 171 31.00 -2.35 -11.64
C GLY A 171 31.82 -1.10 -11.32
N THR A 172 31.46 0.07 -11.86
CA THR A 172 32.14 1.34 -11.57
C THR A 172 31.36 2.23 -10.61
N TRP A 173 32.09 2.85 -9.67
CA TRP A 173 31.53 3.68 -8.61
C TRP A 173 31.94 5.14 -8.82
N SER A 174 31.08 5.94 -9.45
CA SER A 174 31.28 7.39 -9.56
C SER A 174 30.35 8.15 -8.62
N GLU A 175 30.67 9.40 -8.29
CA GLU A 175 29.74 10.25 -7.52
C GLU A 175 28.44 10.57 -8.28
N GLU A 176 28.45 10.40 -9.60
CA GLU A 176 27.34 10.73 -10.49
C GLU A 176 26.44 9.53 -10.83
N TYR A 177 26.60 8.39 -10.16
CA TYR A 177 25.82 7.17 -10.42
C TYR A 177 24.30 7.42 -10.41
N SER A 178 23.82 8.35 -9.58
CA SER A 178 22.40 8.67 -9.44
C SER A 178 21.76 9.28 -10.69
N LYS A 179 22.55 9.65 -11.71
CA LYS A 179 22.03 10.07 -13.02
C LYS A 179 21.46 8.90 -13.83
N VAL A 180 21.93 7.68 -13.55
CA VAL A 180 21.69 6.49 -14.39
C VAL A 180 21.14 5.31 -13.56
N PHE A 181 21.51 5.22 -12.29
CA PHE A 181 21.20 4.11 -11.39
C PHE A 181 20.44 4.60 -10.17
N VAL A 182 19.38 3.87 -9.77
CA VAL A 182 18.54 4.26 -8.62
C VAL A 182 19.31 4.24 -7.30
N ASN A 183 20.25 3.32 -7.15
CA ASN A 183 21.14 3.28 -5.99
C ASN A 183 22.52 2.77 -6.40
N ARG A 184 23.45 2.79 -5.45
CA ARG A 184 24.80 2.29 -5.67
C ARG A 184 24.78 0.83 -6.17
N HIS A 185 24.20 -0.10 -5.42
CA HIS A 185 24.20 -1.51 -5.78
C HIS A 185 23.61 -1.82 -7.17
N SER A 186 22.70 -0.99 -7.69
CA SER A 186 22.22 -1.08 -9.08
C SER A 186 23.34 -0.94 -10.12
N ALA A 187 24.39 -0.18 -9.81
CA ALA A 187 25.54 -0.01 -10.70
C ALA A 187 26.48 -1.23 -10.72
N ILE A 188 26.23 -2.28 -9.93
CA ILE A 188 27.11 -3.47 -9.90
C ILE A 188 26.98 -4.29 -11.17
N SER A 189 25.76 -4.50 -11.64
CA SER A 189 25.46 -5.35 -12.79
C SER A 189 24.06 -5.09 -13.34
N PHE A 190 23.81 -5.56 -14.56
CA PHE A 190 22.50 -5.47 -15.23
C PHE A 190 21.38 -6.10 -14.39
N GLU A 191 21.67 -7.25 -13.78
CA GLU A 191 20.73 -8.00 -12.94
C GLU A 191 20.35 -7.20 -11.68
N ASN A 192 21.32 -6.55 -11.03
CA ASN A 192 21.06 -5.69 -9.89
C ASN A 192 20.29 -4.42 -10.28
N ASP A 193 20.52 -3.89 -11.48
CA ASP A 193 19.80 -2.73 -11.97
C ASP A 193 18.31 -3.04 -12.15
N ILE A 194 17.97 -4.16 -12.82
CA ILE A 194 16.58 -4.62 -12.98
C ILE A 194 15.93 -4.85 -11.61
N ALA A 195 16.54 -5.67 -10.76
CA ALA A 195 15.97 -6.02 -9.46
C ALA A 195 15.71 -4.79 -8.58
N HIS A 196 16.62 -3.81 -8.57
CA HIS A 196 16.43 -2.60 -7.78
C HIS A 196 15.42 -1.63 -8.39
N LEU A 197 15.28 -1.57 -9.73
CA LEU A 197 14.24 -0.78 -10.36
C LEU A 197 12.85 -1.32 -10.02
N ILE A 198 12.66 -2.65 -10.08
CA ILE A 198 11.44 -3.32 -9.61
C ILE A 198 11.20 -2.97 -8.15
N TRP A 199 12.21 -3.18 -7.29
CA TRP A 199 12.08 -2.91 -5.85
C TRP A 199 11.63 -1.48 -5.55
N TYR A 200 12.28 -0.49 -6.14
CA TYR A 200 11.94 0.91 -5.90
C TYR A 200 10.57 1.27 -6.49
N ALA A 201 10.17 0.67 -7.62
CA ALA A 201 8.86 0.91 -8.19
C ALA A 201 7.73 0.40 -7.28
N GLU A 202 7.90 -0.77 -6.67
CA GLU A 202 6.90 -1.35 -5.76
C GLU A 202 6.91 -0.69 -4.37
N ALA A 203 8.10 -0.46 -3.83
CA ALA A 203 8.24 -0.03 -2.45
C ALA A 203 8.20 1.50 -2.30
N ASN A 204 8.69 2.25 -3.30
CA ASN A 204 8.90 3.69 -3.21
C ASN A 204 8.65 4.42 -4.56
N PRO A 205 7.49 4.26 -5.21
CA PRO A 205 7.22 4.86 -6.52
C PRO A 205 7.35 6.39 -6.51
N PHE A 206 7.00 7.04 -5.40
CA PHE A 206 7.21 8.48 -5.20
C PHE A 206 8.67 8.91 -5.35
N ILE A 207 9.63 8.12 -4.83
CA ILE A 207 11.06 8.43 -4.90
C ILE A 207 11.52 8.37 -6.35
N LEU A 208 11.14 7.33 -7.09
CA LEU A 208 11.48 7.20 -8.51
C LEU A 208 10.92 8.38 -9.29
N ARG A 209 9.60 8.63 -9.18
CA ARG A 209 8.92 9.70 -9.91
C ARG A 209 9.60 11.06 -9.76
N ASN A 210 10.14 11.34 -8.58
CA ASN A 210 10.75 12.63 -8.23
C ASN A 210 12.28 12.61 -8.24
N ILE A 211 12.94 11.54 -8.71
CA ILE A 211 14.39 11.36 -8.62
C ILE A 211 15.19 12.47 -9.31
N ASN A 212 14.60 13.10 -10.34
CA ASN A 212 15.14 14.23 -11.07
C ASN A 212 14.25 15.48 -10.92
N GLY A 213 13.78 15.76 -9.70
CA GLY A 213 12.94 16.94 -9.43
C GLY A 213 11.56 16.89 -10.09
N GLY A 214 11.09 15.71 -10.46
CA GLY A 214 9.81 15.51 -11.18
C GLY A 214 9.94 15.52 -12.70
N ASP A 215 11.14 15.73 -13.25
CA ASP A 215 11.39 15.64 -14.69
C ASP A 215 11.72 14.20 -15.11
N TYR A 216 11.38 13.87 -16.37
CA TYR A 216 11.72 12.58 -16.96
C TYR A 216 13.25 12.39 -17.03
N ALA A 217 13.72 11.16 -16.83
CA ALA A 217 15.14 10.85 -16.64
C ALA A 217 15.44 9.44 -17.14
N ILE A 218 16.72 9.09 -17.26
CA ILE A 218 17.19 7.78 -17.73
C ILE A 218 16.57 6.64 -16.92
N ILE A 219 16.49 6.79 -15.60
CA ILE A 219 15.89 5.79 -14.70
C ILE A 219 14.43 5.50 -15.04
N HIS A 220 13.66 6.53 -15.46
CA HIS A 220 12.28 6.35 -15.89
C HIS A 220 12.18 5.61 -17.23
N GLU A 221 13.10 5.87 -18.15
CA GLU A 221 13.16 5.15 -19.44
C GLU A 221 13.50 3.67 -19.23
N LYS A 222 14.47 3.38 -18.35
CA LYS A 222 14.77 2.00 -17.94
C LYS A 222 13.56 1.30 -17.35
N LEU A 223 12.83 1.96 -16.45
CA LEU A 223 11.63 1.39 -15.84
C LEU A 223 10.55 1.10 -16.89
N ARG A 224 10.36 2.00 -17.86
CA ARG A 224 9.45 1.83 -19.00
C ARG A 224 9.82 0.60 -19.84
N LEU A 225 11.10 0.43 -20.15
CA LEU A 225 11.60 -0.73 -20.91
C LEU A 225 11.40 -2.05 -20.13
N ILE A 226 11.63 -2.06 -18.82
CA ILE A 226 11.34 -3.24 -17.99
C ILE A 226 9.84 -3.55 -18.01
N ALA A 227 8.97 -2.53 -17.89
CA ALA A 227 7.52 -2.73 -17.93
C ALA A 227 7.05 -3.32 -19.29
N GLU A 228 7.68 -2.93 -20.40
CA GLU A 228 7.44 -3.53 -21.71
C GLU A 228 7.81 -5.02 -21.74
N GLU A 229 8.96 -5.41 -21.16
CA GLU A 229 9.31 -6.83 -21.04
C GLU A 229 8.36 -7.59 -20.12
N PHE A 230 7.92 -6.99 -19.01
CA PHE A 230 6.91 -7.59 -18.13
C PHE A 230 5.61 -7.92 -18.89
N SER A 231 5.16 -7.04 -19.78
CA SER A 231 3.95 -7.29 -20.60
C SER A 231 4.09 -8.43 -21.61
N LYS A 232 5.32 -8.82 -21.96
CA LYS A 232 5.62 -9.95 -22.84
C LYS A 232 5.80 -11.25 -22.06
N ILE A 233 6.32 -11.14 -20.83
CA ILE A 233 6.70 -12.27 -19.97
C ILE A 233 5.51 -12.79 -19.16
N PHE A 234 4.69 -11.89 -18.60
CA PHE A 234 3.62 -12.24 -17.67
C PHE A 234 2.25 -12.05 -18.31
N ASN A 235 1.38 -13.06 -18.18
CA ASN A 235 0.03 -13.01 -18.77
C ASN A 235 -0.91 -12.10 -17.97
N SER A 236 -0.65 -11.93 -16.68
CA SER A 236 -1.39 -11.02 -15.79
C SER A 236 -1.11 -9.54 -16.07
N ILE A 237 0.00 -9.22 -16.73
CA ILE A 237 0.35 -7.84 -17.06
C ILE A 237 -0.31 -7.46 -18.38
N THR A 238 -1.23 -6.50 -18.30
CA THR A 238 -1.93 -5.93 -19.45
C THR A 238 -1.81 -4.41 -19.45
N GLU A 239 -2.25 -3.76 -20.52
CA GLU A 239 -2.36 -2.29 -20.55
C GLU A 239 -3.21 -1.75 -19.38
N ASN A 240 -4.25 -2.51 -18.99
CA ASN A 240 -5.12 -2.15 -17.87
C ASN A 240 -4.43 -2.27 -16.52
N THR A 241 -3.28 -2.96 -16.41
CA THR A 241 -2.52 -3.05 -15.14
C THR A 241 -1.82 -1.73 -14.82
N LYS A 242 -1.55 -0.88 -15.82
CA LYS A 242 -0.86 0.42 -15.65
C LYS A 242 0.45 0.30 -14.86
N LEU A 243 1.19 -0.77 -15.13
CA LEU A 243 2.39 -1.17 -14.40
C LEU A 243 3.36 0.02 -14.20
N TRP A 244 3.61 0.36 -12.94
CA TRP A 244 4.54 1.41 -12.48
C TRP A 244 4.35 2.80 -13.08
N LEU A 245 3.18 3.12 -13.63
CA LEU A 245 2.94 4.48 -14.09
C LEU A 245 3.13 5.47 -12.93
N ASP A 246 2.76 5.11 -11.71
CA ASP A 246 2.93 5.94 -10.51
C ASP A 246 4.40 6.23 -10.14
N ALA A 247 5.35 5.43 -10.63
CA ALA A 247 6.78 5.65 -10.48
C ALA A 247 7.40 6.54 -11.59
N ILE A 248 6.61 6.95 -12.58
CA ILE A 248 7.05 7.77 -13.72
C ILE A 248 6.37 9.15 -13.64
N PRO A 249 7.09 10.26 -13.89
CA PRO A 249 6.47 11.58 -13.94
C PRO A 249 5.56 11.70 -15.16
N GLN A 250 4.29 12.00 -14.90
CA GLN A 250 3.26 12.11 -15.92
C GLN A 250 2.84 13.57 -16.13
N THR A 251 2.05 13.82 -17.17
CA THR A 251 1.33 15.08 -17.39
C THR A 251 -0.17 14.81 -17.54
N PRO A 252 -1.07 15.74 -17.15
CA PRO A 252 -2.50 15.56 -17.35
C PRO A 252 -2.84 15.38 -18.83
N GLN A 253 -3.80 14.52 -19.13
CA GLN A 253 -4.38 14.46 -20.48
C GLN A 253 -5.12 15.76 -20.81
N ASP A 254 -5.21 16.10 -22.11
CA ASP A 254 -5.75 17.37 -22.57
C ASP A 254 -7.16 17.69 -22.03
N TRP A 255 -8.02 16.68 -21.91
CA TRP A 255 -9.39 16.84 -21.39
C TRP A 255 -9.45 17.16 -19.89
N ALA A 256 -8.39 16.86 -19.13
CA ALA A 256 -8.32 17.05 -17.68
C ALA A 256 -7.50 18.30 -17.29
N LYS A 257 -6.67 18.81 -18.22
CA LYS A 257 -5.63 19.80 -17.97
C LYS A 257 -6.14 21.09 -17.33
N ASP A 258 -7.19 21.68 -17.89
CA ASP A 258 -7.73 22.95 -17.40
C ASP A 258 -8.30 22.82 -15.99
N THR A 259 -9.09 21.76 -15.75
CA THR A 259 -9.66 21.47 -14.42
C THR A 259 -8.59 21.19 -13.38
N ILE A 260 -7.57 20.38 -13.71
CA ILE A 260 -6.47 20.09 -12.79
C ILE A 260 -5.67 21.37 -12.47
N THR A 261 -5.46 22.23 -13.47
CA THR A 261 -4.80 23.53 -13.25
C THR A 261 -5.59 24.41 -12.29
N GLU A 262 -6.91 24.47 -12.45
CA GLU A 262 -7.81 25.18 -11.52
C GLU A 262 -7.71 24.60 -10.10
N MET A 263 -7.81 23.28 -9.94
CA MET A 263 -7.71 22.62 -8.65
C MET A 263 -6.38 22.89 -7.94
N LYS A 264 -5.26 22.87 -8.68
CA LYS A 264 -3.94 23.21 -8.13
C LYS A 264 -3.89 24.65 -7.65
N ASN A 265 -4.44 25.59 -8.42
CA ASN A 265 -4.51 27.01 -8.01
C ASN A 265 -5.36 27.20 -6.74
N GLN A 266 -6.32 26.32 -6.49
CA GLN A 266 -7.14 26.29 -5.28
C GLN A 266 -6.52 25.45 -4.15
N SER A 267 -5.30 24.92 -4.33
CA SER A 267 -4.61 24.01 -3.40
C SER A 267 -5.36 22.69 -3.10
N LEU A 268 -6.32 22.30 -3.95
CA LEU A 268 -7.11 21.07 -3.77
C LEU A 268 -6.29 19.80 -4.04
N ILE A 269 -5.22 19.90 -4.82
CA ILE A 269 -4.29 18.80 -5.11
C ILE A 269 -2.96 19.11 -4.40
N PRO A 270 -2.63 18.40 -3.30
CA PRO A 270 -1.34 18.54 -2.62
C PRO A 270 -0.15 18.26 -3.54
N ASP A 271 0.99 18.91 -3.25
CA ASP A 271 2.20 18.83 -4.09
C ASP A 271 2.78 17.41 -4.20
N GLU A 272 2.55 16.55 -3.22
CA GLU A 272 3.00 15.15 -3.24
C GLU A 272 2.41 14.34 -4.41
N PHE A 273 1.24 14.76 -4.92
CA PHE A 273 0.59 14.15 -6.07
C PHE A 273 0.99 14.78 -7.41
N ASN A 274 1.91 15.75 -7.42
CA ASN A 274 2.47 16.25 -8.66
C ASN A 274 3.11 15.11 -9.46
N GLY A 275 2.79 15.07 -10.76
CA GLY A 275 3.26 14.03 -11.66
C GLY A 275 2.43 12.74 -11.65
N LEU A 276 1.33 12.66 -10.89
CA LEU A 276 0.39 11.52 -10.89
C LEU A 276 -0.93 11.90 -11.57
N TYR A 277 -1.27 11.23 -12.68
CA TYR A 277 -2.50 11.52 -13.43
C TYR A 277 -3.15 10.24 -13.98
N GLU A 278 -2.45 9.51 -14.84
CA GLU A 278 -2.93 8.31 -15.51
C GLU A 278 -2.80 7.03 -14.67
N ALA A 279 -1.95 7.00 -13.64
CA ALA A 279 -1.89 5.88 -12.71
C ALA A 279 -3.22 5.70 -11.95
N TYR A 280 -3.52 4.47 -11.50
CA TYR A 280 -4.68 4.24 -10.65
C TYR A 280 -4.48 4.86 -9.27
N ILE A 281 -5.55 5.43 -8.74
CA ILE A 281 -5.53 6.05 -7.43
C ILE A 281 -5.61 4.99 -6.34
N LYS A 282 -4.64 5.04 -5.43
CA LYS A 282 -4.64 4.22 -4.22
C LYS A 282 -5.70 4.72 -3.25
N ARG A 283 -6.30 3.80 -2.50
CA ARG A 283 -7.34 4.05 -1.49
C ARG A 283 -6.87 5.08 -0.47
N GLY A 284 -5.66 4.91 0.05
CA GLY A 284 -5.05 5.85 0.97
C GLY A 284 -4.90 7.27 0.43
N ASP A 285 -4.48 7.40 -0.83
CA ASP A 285 -4.26 8.68 -1.47
C ASP A 285 -5.58 9.38 -1.83
N PHE A 286 -6.63 8.61 -2.16
CA PHE A 286 -7.97 9.16 -2.33
C PHE A 286 -8.51 9.77 -1.02
N TYR A 287 -8.32 9.10 0.12
CA TYR A 287 -8.73 9.67 1.42
C TYR A 287 -8.00 10.95 1.77
N LYS A 288 -6.68 11.03 1.52
CA LYS A 288 -5.92 12.26 1.71
C LYS A 288 -6.46 13.41 0.86
N LEU A 289 -6.81 13.14 -0.40
CA LEU A 289 -7.40 14.15 -1.29
C LEU A 289 -8.78 14.62 -0.81
N VAL A 290 -9.64 13.69 -0.38
CA VAL A 290 -10.95 14.00 0.19
C VAL A 290 -10.81 14.89 1.42
N LEU A 291 -9.93 14.53 2.36
CA LEU A 291 -9.72 15.31 3.58
C LEU A 291 -9.14 16.68 3.27
N ASN A 292 -8.14 16.79 2.40
CA ASN A 292 -7.60 18.07 1.96
C ASN A 292 -8.71 18.97 1.36
N MET A 293 -9.55 18.41 0.49
CA MET A 293 -10.69 19.13 -0.10
C MET A 293 -11.69 19.58 0.98
N LEU A 294 -12.03 18.73 1.95
CA LEU A 294 -12.97 19.07 3.02
C LEU A 294 -12.40 20.17 3.95
N HIS A 295 -11.12 20.07 4.33
CA HIS A 295 -10.41 21.11 5.10
C HIS A 295 -10.43 22.45 4.39
N ILE A 296 -10.15 22.47 3.07
CA ILE A 296 -10.18 23.70 2.27
C ILE A 296 -11.60 24.25 2.15
N LYS A 297 -12.61 23.38 2.03
CA LYS A 297 -14.01 23.80 1.84
C LYS A 297 -14.65 24.35 3.11
N LEU A 298 -14.46 23.68 4.24
CA LEU A 298 -15.18 23.90 5.49
C LEU A 298 -14.35 24.65 6.54
N GLY A 299 -13.04 24.41 6.54
CA GLY A 299 -12.18 24.70 7.68
C GLY A 299 -12.41 23.73 8.85
N GLU A 300 -11.42 23.63 9.73
CA GLU A 300 -11.35 22.64 10.83
C GLU A 300 -12.57 22.69 11.76
N ASN A 301 -13.03 23.89 12.16
CA ASN A 301 -14.13 24.05 13.11
C ASN A 301 -15.47 23.51 12.58
N GLU A 302 -15.81 23.83 11.32
CA GLU A 302 -17.06 23.35 10.74
C GLU A 302 -16.96 21.86 10.38
N LEU A 303 -15.78 21.38 9.96
CA LEU A 303 -15.53 19.96 9.75
C LEU A 303 -15.85 19.16 11.02
N ASN A 304 -15.30 19.59 12.17
CA ASN A 304 -15.56 18.93 13.46
C ASN A 304 -17.05 18.91 13.80
N LYS A 305 -17.78 19.97 13.47
CA LYS A 305 -19.22 20.06 13.74
C LYS A 305 -20.04 19.12 12.84
N TYR A 306 -19.75 19.06 11.54
CA TYR A 306 -20.48 18.19 10.61
C TYR A 306 -20.28 16.71 10.95
N PHE A 307 -19.06 16.34 11.32
CA PHE A 307 -18.70 14.95 11.62
C PHE A 307 -18.74 14.61 13.11
N ASN A 308 -19.23 15.52 13.95
CA ASN A 308 -19.28 15.39 15.41
C ASN A 308 -17.93 14.97 16.05
N LEU A 309 -16.82 15.48 15.52
CA LEU A 309 -15.49 15.28 16.07
C LEU A 309 -15.37 16.10 17.35
N THR A 310 -15.34 15.43 18.51
CA THR A 310 -15.09 16.08 19.80
C THR A 310 -13.58 16.19 20.05
N ASP A 311 -13.12 17.33 20.57
CA ASP A 311 -11.77 17.46 21.16
C ASP A 311 -11.61 16.36 22.21
N TYR A 312 -10.84 15.34 21.85
CA TYR A 312 -10.72 14.13 22.63
C TYR A 312 -9.69 14.33 23.73
N GLU A 313 -10.12 14.39 25.00
CA GLU A 313 -9.22 14.16 26.12
C GLU A 313 -8.96 12.66 26.23
N GLU A 314 -7.70 12.23 26.08
CA GLU A 314 -7.31 10.82 26.23
C GLU A 314 -7.84 10.24 27.54
N HIS A 315 -8.80 9.31 27.44
CA HIS A 315 -9.28 8.54 28.57
C HIS A 315 -8.91 7.08 28.37
N VAL A 316 -7.82 6.70 29.03
CA VAL A 316 -7.32 5.33 29.08
C VAL A 316 -8.17 4.54 30.06
N ALA A 317 -8.92 3.54 29.57
CA ALA A 317 -9.67 2.61 30.42
C ALA A 317 -8.95 1.25 30.47
N LEU A 318 -8.81 0.70 31.67
CA LEU A 318 -8.28 -0.66 31.89
C LEU A 318 -9.45 -1.61 32.10
N ASP A 319 -9.54 -2.69 31.30
CA ASP A 319 -10.40 -3.83 31.63
C ASP A 319 -9.72 -4.67 32.71
N PRO A 320 -10.25 -4.71 33.94
CA PRO A 320 -9.64 -5.41 35.07
C PRO A 320 -9.75 -6.94 34.98
N LEU A 321 -10.56 -7.49 34.06
CA LEU A 321 -10.72 -8.93 33.83
C LEU A 321 -9.78 -9.45 32.74
N ARG A 322 -9.53 -8.65 31.70
CA ARG A 322 -8.69 -9.03 30.55
C ARG A 322 -7.29 -8.43 30.57
N GLY A 323 -7.05 -7.39 31.38
CA GLY A 323 -5.77 -6.67 31.41
C GLY A 323 -5.53 -5.82 30.16
N GLU A 324 -6.56 -5.59 29.35
CA GLU A 324 -6.49 -4.80 28.13
C GLU A 324 -6.69 -3.31 28.43
N VAL A 325 -5.87 -2.48 27.78
CA VAL A 325 -6.05 -1.03 27.75
C VAL A 325 -6.94 -0.71 26.55
N TYR A 326 -7.97 0.10 26.77
CA TYR A 326 -8.84 0.61 25.71
C TYR A 326 -8.69 2.12 25.64
N VAL A 327 -8.58 2.63 24.42
CA VAL A 327 -8.89 4.02 24.12
C VAL A 327 -10.40 4.07 23.86
N THR A 328 -11.05 5.15 24.27
CA THR A 328 -12.51 5.19 24.45
C THR A 328 -13.29 5.27 23.12
N ASP A 329 -12.62 5.07 21.98
CA ASP A 329 -13.17 4.97 20.61
C ASP A 329 -13.53 3.52 20.20
N GLY A 330 -13.35 2.56 21.11
CA GLY A 330 -13.65 1.15 20.85
C GLY A 330 -12.53 0.40 20.14
N LEU A 331 -11.40 1.05 19.85
CA LEU A 331 -10.18 0.39 19.39
C LEU A 331 -9.38 -0.15 20.58
N ASN A 332 -8.82 -1.35 20.42
CA ASN A 332 -7.86 -1.85 21.39
C ASN A 332 -6.54 -1.07 21.29
N TYR A 333 -5.78 -1.02 22.39
CA TYR A 333 -4.53 -0.24 22.46
C TYR A 333 -3.51 -0.59 21.38
N THR A 334 -3.46 -1.84 20.92
CA THR A 334 -2.58 -2.29 19.84
C THR A 334 -2.96 -1.65 18.50
N SER A 335 -4.24 -1.59 18.17
CA SER A 335 -4.75 -0.88 16.98
C SER A 335 -4.47 0.62 17.05
N TYR A 336 -4.62 1.23 18.23
CA TYR A 336 -4.28 2.64 18.46
C TYR A 336 -2.76 2.93 18.37
N TYR A 337 -1.90 2.05 18.88
CA TYR A 337 -0.45 2.22 18.77
C TYR A 337 0.06 1.98 17.35
N ASN A 338 -0.44 0.95 16.67
CA ASN A 338 -0.15 0.74 15.24
C ASN A 338 -0.62 1.94 14.41
N TYR A 339 -1.73 2.56 14.81
CA TYR A 339 -2.25 3.79 14.23
C TYR A 339 -1.28 4.98 14.38
N LEU A 340 -0.78 5.27 15.59
CA LEU A 340 0.19 6.34 15.83
C LEU A 340 1.57 6.08 15.19
N ALA A 341 1.96 4.82 15.09
CA ALA A 341 3.27 4.42 14.56
C ALA A 341 3.31 4.33 13.02
N ASN A 342 2.19 4.00 12.35
CA ASN A 342 2.19 3.62 10.94
C ASN A 342 1.24 4.43 10.03
N SER A 343 0.36 5.29 10.56
CA SER A 343 -0.61 6.02 9.74
C SER A 343 -0.32 7.52 9.70
N SER A 344 -0.47 8.15 8.53
CA SER A 344 -0.53 9.61 8.45
C SER A 344 -1.78 10.09 9.19
N ASN A 345 -1.70 11.23 9.90
CA ASN A 345 -2.81 11.88 10.64
C ASN A 345 -4.18 11.82 9.91
N ALA A 346 -4.16 11.91 8.58
CA ALA A 346 -5.30 11.77 7.68
C ALA A 346 -6.12 10.46 7.83
N PHE A 347 -5.51 9.29 8.02
CA PHE A 347 -6.27 8.03 8.12
C PHE A 347 -7.08 7.95 9.42
N TYR A 348 -6.53 8.50 10.51
CA TYR A 348 -7.29 8.63 11.74
C TYR A 348 -8.51 9.48 11.54
N GLU A 349 -8.28 10.64 10.90
CA GLU A 349 -9.30 11.65 10.76
C GLU A 349 -10.43 11.09 9.92
N ALA A 350 -10.12 10.43 8.79
CA ALA A 350 -11.09 9.70 7.99
C ALA A 350 -11.86 8.64 8.80
N TYR A 351 -11.19 7.91 9.70
CA TYR A 351 -11.86 6.93 10.55
C TYR A 351 -12.79 7.56 11.59
N GLN A 352 -12.33 8.60 12.29
CA GLN A 352 -13.15 9.34 13.25
C GLN A 352 -14.37 9.98 12.58
N MET A 353 -14.21 10.39 11.32
CA MET A 353 -15.29 10.91 10.47
C MET A 353 -16.19 9.82 9.87
N GLY A 354 -15.93 8.53 10.11
CA GLY A 354 -16.69 7.42 9.51
C GLY A 354 -16.53 7.27 7.98
N ILE A 355 -15.60 8.03 7.38
CA ILE A 355 -15.22 7.97 5.95
C ILE A 355 -14.51 6.65 5.65
N LEU A 356 -13.75 6.14 6.61
CA LEU A 356 -12.97 4.91 6.51
C LEU A 356 -13.44 3.89 7.56
N ASN A 357 -13.56 2.61 7.16
CA ASN A 357 -13.82 1.51 8.08
C ASN A 357 -12.54 0.79 8.50
N THR A 358 -12.62 -0.04 9.54
CA THR A 358 -11.42 -0.71 10.07
C THR A 358 -10.74 -1.64 9.07
N ASP A 359 -11.51 -2.24 8.17
CA ASP A 359 -11.00 -3.19 7.17
C ASP A 359 -10.10 -2.46 6.14
N SER A 360 -10.48 -1.25 5.76
CA SER A 360 -9.73 -0.40 4.81
C SER A 360 -8.38 0.08 5.35
N PHE A 361 -8.13 -0.01 6.67
CA PHE A 361 -6.81 0.31 7.23
C PHE A 361 -5.73 -0.68 6.81
N TYR A 362 -6.12 -1.93 6.55
CA TYR A 362 -5.16 -2.99 6.26
C TYR A 362 -4.76 -3.00 4.78
N GLU A 363 -5.47 -2.24 3.93
CA GLU A 363 -5.30 -2.23 2.47
C GLU A 363 -5.30 -0.79 1.90
N PRO A 364 -4.39 0.11 2.34
CA PRO A 364 -4.31 1.49 1.84
C PRO A 364 -3.70 1.59 0.43
N ASP A 365 -2.95 0.57 0.01
CA ASP A 365 -2.27 0.51 -1.29
C ASP A 365 -3.16 -0.04 -2.42
N GLU A 366 -4.35 -0.56 -2.12
CA GLU A 366 -5.30 -1.03 -3.14
C GLU A 366 -5.90 0.12 -3.95
N TYR A 367 -6.30 -0.17 -5.19
CA TYR A 367 -6.89 0.83 -6.07
C TYR A 367 -8.39 1.04 -5.80
N MET A 368 -8.84 2.29 -5.90
CA MET A 368 -10.25 2.64 -5.73
C MET A 368 -11.05 2.38 -6.99
N THR A 369 -12.14 1.62 -6.85
CA THR A 369 -13.17 1.49 -7.87
C THR A 369 -14.12 2.69 -7.88
N ARG A 370 -14.80 2.88 -9.02
CA ARG A 370 -15.82 3.93 -9.18
C ARG A 370 -16.99 3.77 -8.20
N LEU A 371 -17.37 2.54 -7.87
CA LEU A 371 -18.41 2.24 -6.90
C LEU A 371 -18.00 2.61 -5.47
N GLU A 372 -16.77 2.28 -5.06
CA GLU A 372 -16.25 2.68 -3.73
C GLU A 372 -16.23 4.20 -3.57
N ILE A 373 -15.77 4.92 -4.61
CA ILE A 373 -15.80 6.39 -4.63
C ILE A 373 -17.25 6.91 -4.54
N ALA A 374 -18.20 6.32 -5.28
CA ALA A 374 -19.61 6.73 -5.24
C ALA A 374 -20.22 6.58 -3.83
N LYS A 375 -19.97 5.44 -3.18
CA LYS A 375 -20.42 5.15 -1.81
C LYS A 375 -19.87 6.20 -0.84
N LEU A 376 -18.58 6.49 -0.93
CA LEU A 376 -17.92 7.45 -0.06
C LEU A 376 -18.48 8.87 -0.21
N LEU A 377 -18.60 9.34 -1.44
CA LEU A 377 -19.09 10.70 -1.70
C LEU A 377 -20.56 10.86 -1.32
N ALA A 378 -21.39 9.81 -1.50
CA ALA A 378 -22.77 9.82 -1.03
C ALA A 378 -22.87 9.91 0.51
N TYR A 379 -21.99 9.19 1.22
CA TYR A 379 -21.88 9.29 2.68
C TYR A 379 -21.50 10.70 3.11
N ILE A 380 -20.42 11.25 2.56
CA ILE A 380 -19.96 12.61 2.89
C ILE A 380 -21.04 13.64 2.56
N ALA A 381 -21.70 13.53 1.40
CA ALA A 381 -22.79 14.43 1.02
C ALA A 381 -23.90 14.43 2.07
N ASN A 382 -24.29 13.25 2.57
CA ASN A 382 -25.31 13.11 3.60
C ASN A 382 -24.90 13.77 4.93
N GLU A 383 -23.67 13.53 5.38
CA GLU A 383 -23.14 14.15 6.61
C GLU A 383 -23.10 15.68 6.49
N LEU A 384 -22.83 16.20 5.29
CA LEU A 384 -22.87 17.64 4.99
C LEU A 384 -24.29 18.20 4.77
N GLY A 385 -25.33 17.39 4.97
CA GLY A 385 -26.74 17.81 4.91
C GLY A 385 -27.37 17.79 3.52
N MET A 386 -26.71 17.22 2.51
CA MET A 386 -27.31 17.02 1.18
C MET A 386 -28.38 15.93 1.24
N ASN A 387 -29.56 16.17 0.65
CA ASN A 387 -30.59 15.14 0.56
C ASN A 387 -30.18 14.06 -0.46
N ILE A 388 -29.70 12.92 0.06
CA ILE A 388 -29.37 11.73 -0.72
C ILE A 388 -30.51 10.68 -0.77
N SER A 389 -31.61 10.92 -0.06
CA SER A 389 -32.77 10.01 -0.07
C SER A 389 -33.60 10.14 -1.33
N GLU A 390 -33.50 11.29 -2.02
CA GLU A 390 -34.16 11.56 -3.29
C GLU A 390 -33.13 11.61 -4.44
N PHE A 391 -33.23 10.64 -5.34
CA PHE A 391 -32.37 10.54 -6.53
C PHE A 391 -33.18 10.05 -7.73
N GLN A 392 -32.79 10.49 -8.93
CA GLN A 392 -33.32 9.94 -10.17
C GLN A 392 -32.54 8.68 -10.55
N THR A 393 -33.27 7.65 -10.97
CA THR A 393 -32.65 6.46 -11.56
C THR A 393 -32.14 6.78 -12.97
N VAL A 394 -30.84 6.64 -13.16
CA VAL A 394 -30.20 6.76 -14.46
C VAL A 394 -30.07 5.36 -15.07
N SER A 395 -30.43 5.21 -16.34
CA SER A 395 -30.32 3.93 -17.04
C SER A 395 -28.87 3.70 -17.46
N PHE A 396 -28.23 2.69 -16.86
CA PHE A 396 -26.92 2.18 -17.25
C PHE A 396 -27.03 0.70 -17.61
N ASN A 397 -26.33 0.27 -18.65
CA ASN A 397 -26.37 -1.11 -19.14
C ASN A 397 -25.70 -2.10 -18.17
N ASP A 398 -24.74 -1.64 -17.38
CA ASP A 398 -23.92 -2.44 -16.46
C ASP A 398 -24.46 -2.45 -15.02
N ILE A 399 -25.60 -1.81 -14.77
CA ILE A 399 -26.18 -1.74 -13.42
C ILE A 399 -26.65 -3.10 -12.90
N GLU A 400 -26.96 -4.04 -13.79
CA GLU A 400 -27.37 -5.41 -13.43
C GLU A 400 -26.24 -6.21 -12.77
N GLN A 401 -24.98 -5.79 -12.95
CA GLN A 401 -23.81 -6.42 -12.34
C GLN A 401 -23.60 -6.00 -10.88
N VAL A 402 -24.36 -5.01 -10.40
CA VAL A 402 -24.21 -4.41 -9.07
C VAL A 402 -25.28 -4.97 -8.12
N ALA A 403 -24.89 -5.24 -6.88
CA ALA A 403 -25.83 -5.70 -5.85
C ALA A 403 -26.94 -4.66 -5.59
N GLU A 404 -28.18 -5.12 -5.36
CA GLU A 404 -29.35 -4.22 -5.22
C GLU A 404 -29.19 -3.15 -4.13
N ASN A 405 -28.51 -3.47 -3.03
CA ASN A 405 -28.22 -2.55 -1.94
C ASN A 405 -27.14 -1.50 -2.27
N GLU A 406 -26.38 -1.69 -3.35
CA GLU A 406 -25.31 -0.77 -3.77
C GLU A 406 -25.72 0.12 -4.95
N LYS A 407 -26.73 -0.28 -5.74
CA LYS A 407 -27.28 0.52 -6.85
C LYS A 407 -27.67 1.96 -6.45
N PRO A 408 -28.27 2.23 -5.27
CA PRO A 408 -28.61 3.59 -4.87
C PRO A 408 -27.43 4.56 -4.90
N TYR A 409 -26.23 4.14 -4.50
CA TYR A 409 -25.04 5.00 -4.47
C TYR A 409 -24.62 5.43 -5.88
N ILE A 410 -24.75 4.54 -6.86
CA ILE A 410 -24.50 4.86 -8.26
C ILE A 410 -25.49 5.90 -8.76
N TYR A 411 -26.79 5.70 -8.47
CA TYR A 411 -27.82 6.65 -8.88
C TYR A 411 -27.65 8.01 -8.22
N ILE A 412 -27.34 8.06 -6.92
CA ILE A 412 -27.05 9.30 -6.19
C ILE A 412 -25.86 10.02 -6.83
N ALA A 413 -24.73 9.33 -7.03
CA ALA A 413 -23.53 9.93 -7.60
C ALA A 413 -23.75 10.45 -9.03
N ALA A 414 -24.59 9.78 -9.83
CA ALA A 414 -24.95 10.21 -11.17
C ALA A 414 -25.94 11.39 -11.18
N ASP A 415 -27.01 11.31 -10.38
CA ASP A 415 -28.06 12.34 -10.24
C ASP A 415 -27.49 13.67 -9.74
N LYS A 416 -26.65 13.60 -8.69
CA LYS A 416 -25.97 14.79 -8.13
C LYS A 416 -24.76 15.23 -8.95
N GLY A 417 -24.39 14.49 -10.00
CA GLY A 417 -23.34 14.88 -10.95
C GLY A 417 -21.91 14.72 -10.44
N PHE A 418 -21.68 14.00 -9.35
CA PHE A 418 -20.35 13.72 -8.80
C PHE A 418 -19.54 12.87 -9.79
N ILE A 419 -20.15 11.78 -10.25
CA ILE A 419 -19.56 10.81 -11.16
C ILE A 419 -20.44 10.70 -12.40
N LYS A 420 -19.82 10.88 -13.57
CA LYS A 420 -20.49 10.71 -14.87
C LYS A 420 -20.11 9.35 -15.45
N GLY A 421 -21.10 8.63 -15.98
CA GLY A 421 -20.84 7.47 -16.84
C GLY A 421 -20.31 7.90 -18.21
N ASP A 422 -20.05 6.93 -19.09
CA ASP A 422 -19.67 7.20 -20.50
C ASP A 422 -20.87 7.45 -21.42
N GLY A 423 -22.06 7.58 -20.83
CA GLY A 423 -23.35 7.73 -21.51
C GLY A 423 -24.15 6.43 -21.60
N LEU A 424 -23.49 5.27 -21.62
CA LEU A 424 -24.15 3.96 -21.66
C LEU A 424 -23.88 3.14 -20.39
N ASN A 425 -22.71 3.31 -19.78
CA ASN A 425 -22.21 2.51 -18.67
C ASN A 425 -21.70 3.39 -17.54
N PHE A 426 -21.87 2.93 -16.30
CA PHE A 426 -21.30 3.58 -15.13
C PHE A 426 -19.86 3.12 -14.84
N LYS A 427 -19.53 1.87 -15.18
CA LYS A 427 -18.29 1.13 -14.93
C LYS A 427 -17.97 0.98 -13.44
N PRO A 428 -18.87 0.39 -12.63
CA PRO A 428 -18.76 0.40 -11.17
C PRO A 428 -17.48 -0.25 -10.63
N PHE A 429 -17.00 -1.30 -11.28
CA PHE A 429 -15.84 -2.08 -10.83
C PHE A 429 -14.53 -1.69 -11.50
N ASN A 430 -14.54 -0.68 -12.38
CA ASN A 430 -13.31 -0.15 -12.94
C ASN A 430 -12.59 0.71 -11.90
N TYR A 431 -11.27 0.56 -11.83
CA TYR A 431 -10.43 1.46 -11.05
C TYR A 431 -10.41 2.86 -11.63
N CYS A 432 -10.33 3.85 -10.76
CA CYS A 432 -10.18 5.25 -11.14
C CYS A 432 -8.70 5.63 -11.24
N THR A 433 -8.37 6.40 -12.26
CA THR A 433 -7.07 7.10 -12.35
C THR A 433 -7.06 8.33 -11.44
N TYR A 434 -5.86 8.83 -11.09
CA TYR A 434 -5.71 10.08 -10.34
C TYR A 434 -6.43 11.25 -11.00
N GLN A 435 -6.29 11.43 -12.31
CA GLN A 435 -6.95 12.52 -13.03
C GLN A 435 -8.47 12.39 -13.05
N GLU A 436 -9.01 11.18 -13.14
CA GLU A 436 -10.47 10.97 -12.99
C GLU A 436 -10.94 11.31 -11.58
N ALA A 437 -10.19 10.87 -10.56
CA ALA A 437 -10.48 11.19 -9.17
C ALA A 437 -10.45 12.70 -8.90
N TYR A 438 -9.48 13.43 -9.45
CA TYR A 438 -9.44 14.89 -9.36
C TYR A 438 -10.69 15.53 -9.94
N LEU A 439 -11.12 15.12 -11.15
CA LEU A 439 -12.33 15.67 -11.75
C LEU A 439 -13.61 15.32 -10.97
N ILE A 440 -13.68 14.12 -10.41
CA ILE A 440 -14.80 13.71 -9.54
C ILE A 440 -14.82 14.60 -8.29
N LEU A 441 -13.69 14.77 -7.62
CA LEU A 441 -13.58 15.62 -6.43
C LEU A 441 -13.86 17.09 -6.74
N ASN A 442 -13.44 17.62 -7.88
CA ASN A 442 -13.78 19.00 -8.27
C ASN A 442 -15.28 19.19 -8.46
N ARG A 443 -15.98 18.23 -9.10
CA ARG A 443 -17.43 18.29 -9.25
C ARG A 443 -18.12 18.23 -7.89
N PHE A 444 -17.65 17.34 -7.02
CA PHE A 444 -18.17 17.23 -5.67
C PHE A 444 -17.95 18.52 -4.87
N TYR A 445 -16.72 19.04 -4.82
CA TYR A 445 -16.36 20.32 -4.20
C TYR A 445 -17.27 21.47 -4.66
N ASN A 446 -17.55 21.55 -5.95
CA ASN A 446 -18.42 22.57 -6.52
C ASN A 446 -19.89 22.36 -6.15
N SER A 447 -20.38 21.11 -6.10
CA SER A 447 -21.76 20.79 -5.69
C SER A 447 -22.06 21.16 -4.24
N LEU A 448 -21.03 21.19 -3.38
CA LEU A 448 -21.20 21.52 -1.96
C LEU A 448 -21.47 23.00 -1.69
N TYR A 449 -21.22 23.91 -2.64
CA TYR A 449 -21.52 25.35 -2.46
C TYR A 449 -22.99 25.64 -2.17
N ASP A 450 -23.89 24.79 -2.64
CA ASP A 450 -25.33 25.00 -2.47
C ASP A 450 -25.85 24.55 -1.09
N TYR A 451 -25.02 23.86 -0.30
CA TYR A 451 -25.44 23.18 0.93
C TYR A 451 -24.69 23.63 2.20
N ILE A 452 -23.48 24.19 2.03
CA ILE A 452 -22.67 24.73 3.13
C ILE A 452 -22.85 26.25 3.13
N GLN A 453 -23.57 26.80 4.11
CA GLN A 453 -23.74 28.25 4.34
C GLN A 453 -23.13 28.69 5.66
#